data_AF-A0A0U4VYR4-F1
#
_entry.id   AF-A0A0U4VYR4-F1
#
_cell.length_a   1.000
_cell.length_b   1.000
_cell.length_c   1.000
_cell.angle_alpha   90.00
_cell.angle_beta   90.00
_cell.angle_gamma   90.00
#
_symmetry.space_group_name_H-M   'P 1'
#
loop_
_entity.id
_entity.type
_entity.pdbx_description
1 polymer ?
#
loop_
_entity_poly.entity_id
_entity_poly.type
_entity_poly.pdbx_seq_one_letter_code
_entity_poly.pdbx_strand_id
1 'polypeptide(L)'
;MSLLTPQSLLPKARLEHDLQLTLSNSVTGQVALLQQQRPRIYRDMQSDWLVPYQLPPLAGPAQTTAEPAVPPTTLPADLPCYWQQLILPDRSICAELVLMRHDHILYLSYLNILPPDFGLFSPLWPRQAMHYADSLIGETLGNIAAFARADGDLAIVCTLINPNLAAIFVHQQFVQIPGGNRIVGLPLPARYVRPLRNL
;
A
#
# COMPACT_ATOMS: atom_id res chain seq x y z
N MET A 1 13.57 -9.76 -7.88
CA MET A 1 14.38 -8.61 -7.40
C MET A 1 13.90 -8.22 -6.01
N SER A 2 14.82 -7.93 -5.08
CA SER A 2 14.50 -7.52 -3.70
C SER A 2 13.85 -6.14 -3.69
N LEU A 3 12.85 -5.91 -2.83
CA LEU A 3 12.20 -4.61 -2.63
C LEU A 3 12.95 -3.71 -1.61
N LEU A 4 14.13 -4.12 -1.14
CA LEU A 4 14.83 -3.36 -0.10
C LEU A 4 15.46 -2.09 -0.66
N THR A 5 15.04 -0.95 -0.11
CA THR A 5 15.63 0.37 -0.39
C THR A 5 16.22 0.95 0.90
N PRO A 6 17.38 1.66 0.82
CA PRO A 6 17.94 2.39 1.96
C PRO A 6 17.11 3.63 2.32
N GLN A 7 16.28 4.12 1.41
CA GLN A 7 15.45 5.30 1.63
C GLN A 7 14.09 4.91 2.23
N SER A 8 13.63 5.70 3.20
CA SER A 8 12.30 5.56 3.78
C SER A 8 11.24 5.91 2.73
N LEU A 9 10.25 5.04 2.52
CA LEU A 9 9.08 5.38 1.70
C LEU A 9 8.04 6.17 2.49
N LEU A 10 7.96 5.92 3.81
CA LEU A 10 7.18 6.72 4.76
C LEU A 10 7.79 8.13 4.96
N PRO A 11 6.99 9.14 5.35
CA PRO A 11 7.39 10.55 5.40
C PRO A 11 8.16 10.86 6.70
N LYS A 12 9.26 10.13 6.92
CA LYS A 12 10.01 10.12 8.19
C LYS A 12 10.49 11.52 8.57
N ALA A 13 11.20 12.20 7.68
CA ALA A 13 11.78 13.51 7.98
C ALA A 13 10.71 14.55 8.34
N ARG A 14 9.56 14.47 7.66
CA ARG A 14 8.42 15.33 7.95
C ARG A 14 7.82 15.04 9.32
N LEU A 15 7.59 13.77 9.64
CA LEU A 15 7.08 13.35 10.94
C LEU A 15 8.06 13.70 12.08
N GLU A 16 9.37 13.50 11.89
CA GLU A 16 10.39 13.89 12.89
C GLU A 16 10.38 15.40 13.16
N HIS A 17 10.25 16.20 12.09
CA HIS A 17 10.13 17.65 12.20
C HIS A 17 8.85 18.07 12.92
N ASP A 18 7.69 17.54 12.53
CA ASP A 18 6.40 17.93 13.09
C ASP A 18 6.24 17.47 14.56
N LEU A 19 6.79 16.30 14.90
CA LEU A 19 6.73 15.71 16.24
C LEU A 19 7.88 16.16 17.16
N GLN A 20 8.90 16.82 16.61
CA GLN A 20 10.09 17.26 17.35
C GLN A 20 10.81 16.09 18.07
N LEU A 21 10.91 14.94 17.39
CA LEU A 21 11.53 13.72 17.92
C LEU A 21 12.20 12.91 16.81
N THR A 22 13.03 11.95 17.20
CA THR A 22 13.68 11.03 16.26
C THR A 22 12.90 9.72 16.17
N LEU A 23 12.59 9.29 14.94
CA LEU A 23 11.90 8.05 14.64
C LEU A 23 12.88 6.95 14.25
N SER A 24 12.80 5.81 14.93
CA SER A 24 13.53 4.61 14.49
C SER A 24 12.87 4.06 13.22
N ASN A 25 13.69 3.70 12.22
CA ASN A 25 13.21 3.13 10.97
C ASN A 25 13.59 1.65 10.88
N SER A 26 12.60 0.77 10.81
CA SER A 26 12.78 -0.67 10.66
C SER A 26 12.24 -1.10 9.30
N VAL A 27 13.02 -1.87 8.54
CA VAL A 27 12.63 -2.41 7.24
C VAL A 27 12.91 -3.91 7.20
N THR A 28 11.92 -4.71 6.79
CA THR A 28 12.05 -6.15 6.58
C THR A 28 11.35 -6.56 5.28
N GLY A 29 11.84 -7.64 4.66
CA GLY A 29 11.19 -8.28 3.51
C GLY A 29 10.70 -9.70 3.81
N GLN A 30 10.68 -10.11 5.09
CA GLN A 30 10.37 -11.49 5.47
C GLN A 30 8.86 -11.70 5.65
N VAL A 31 8.24 -12.38 4.69
CA VAL A 31 6.81 -12.73 4.70
C VAL A 31 6.42 -13.53 5.95
N ALA A 32 7.29 -14.44 6.42
CA ALA A 32 7.04 -15.24 7.62
C ALA A 32 6.89 -14.37 8.89
N LEU A 33 7.68 -13.30 9.03
CA LEU A 33 7.55 -12.38 10.15
C LEU A 33 6.22 -11.62 10.09
N LEU A 34 5.80 -11.21 8.89
CA LEU A 34 4.51 -10.55 8.71
C LEU A 34 3.34 -11.48 9.06
N GLN A 35 3.41 -12.76 8.68
CA GLN A 35 2.41 -13.76 9.05
C GLN A 35 2.27 -13.90 10.58
N GLN A 36 3.40 -13.89 11.30
CA GLN A 36 3.42 -14.04 12.76
C GLN A 36 2.97 -12.77 13.49
N GLN A 37 3.44 -11.59 13.08
CA GLN A 37 3.26 -10.34 13.82
C GLN A 37 2.07 -9.49 13.34
N ARG A 38 1.65 -9.69 12.08
CA ARG A 38 0.60 -8.93 11.40
C ARG A 38 -0.31 -9.84 10.57
N PRO A 39 -0.97 -10.85 11.20
CA PRO A 39 -1.75 -11.87 10.49
C PRO A 39 -2.92 -11.31 9.67
N ARG A 40 -3.46 -10.13 10.02
CA ARG A 40 -4.49 -9.45 9.21
C ARG A 40 -3.91 -8.94 7.89
N ILE A 41 -2.81 -8.19 7.94
CA ILE A 41 -2.13 -7.67 6.74
C ILE A 41 -1.68 -8.82 5.83
N TYR A 42 -1.18 -9.91 6.42
CA TYR A 42 -0.81 -11.11 5.67
C TYR A 42 -2.00 -11.70 4.89
N ARG A 43 -3.21 -11.75 5.47
CA ARG A 43 -4.42 -12.21 4.79
C ARG A 43 -4.87 -11.28 3.67
N ASP A 44 -4.69 -9.98 3.84
CA ASP A 44 -4.99 -8.99 2.80
C ASP A 44 -4.05 -9.19 1.60
N MET A 45 -2.75 -9.37 1.86
CA MET A 45 -1.77 -9.76 0.82
C MET A 45 -2.13 -11.09 0.13
N GLN A 46 -2.54 -12.11 0.90
CA GLN A 46 -3.03 -13.37 0.32
C GLN A 46 -4.20 -13.16 -0.63
N SER A 47 -5.12 -12.25 -0.29
CA SER A 47 -6.29 -11.96 -1.12
C SER A 47 -5.88 -11.30 -2.45
N ASP A 48 -4.91 -10.39 -2.41
CA ASP A 48 -4.34 -9.77 -3.61
C ASP A 48 -3.52 -10.74 -4.46
N TRP A 49 -2.84 -11.71 -3.83
CA TRP A 49 -2.12 -12.79 -4.52
C TRP A 49 -3.07 -13.78 -5.21
N LEU A 50 -4.14 -14.19 -4.54
CA LEU A 50 -5.12 -15.15 -5.07
C LEU A 50 -5.93 -14.57 -6.23
N VAL A 51 -6.15 -13.26 -6.22
CA VAL A 51 -6.91 -12.56 -7.26
C VAL A 51 -6.07 -11.37 -7.75
N PRO A 52 -5.00 -11.62 -8.53
CA PRO A 52 -4.09 -10.56 -8.95
C PRO A 52 -4.80 -9.59 -9.90
N TYR A 53 -4.35 -8.33 -9.88
CA TYR A 53 -4.78 -7.35 -10.85
C TYR A 53 -4.24 -7.70 -12.23
N GLN A 54 -5.14 -7.76 -13.21
CA GLN A 54 -4.80 -7.93 -14.61
C GLN A 54 -4.79 -6.56 -15.29
N LEU A 55 -3.65 -6.20 -15.88
CA LEU A 55 -3.58 -5.03 -16.74
C LEU A 55 -4.58 -5.20 -17.90
N PRO A 56 -5.32 -4.15 -18.29
CA PRO A 56 -6.17 -4.21 -19.48
C PRO A 56 -5.30 -4.61 -20.68
N PRO A 57 -5.73 -5.58 -21.51
CA PRO A 57 -4.96 -5.97 -22.67
C PRO A 57 -4.77 -4.74 -23.59
N LEU A 58 -3.51 -4.38 -23.85
CA LEU A 58 -3.17 -3.57 -25.01
C LEU A 58 -3.71 -4.33 -26.23
N ALA A 59 -4.59 -3.69 -27.00
CA ALA A 59 -5.37 -4.32 -28.08
C ALA A 59 -4.62 -5.46 -28.80
N GLY A 60 -5.00 -6.70 -28.48
CA GLY A 60 -4.45 -7.93 -29.02
C GLY A 60 -5.48 -9.04 -28.81
N PRO A 61 -5.58 -10.02 -29.73
CA PRO A 61 -6.68 -10.96 -29.75
C PRO A 61 -6.72 -11.78 -28.45
N ALA A 62 -7.92 -11.86 -27.86
CA ALA A 62 -8.20 -12.60 -26.65
C ALA A 62 -7.73 -14.05 -26.80
N GLN A 63 -6.66 -14.42 -26.08
CA GLN A 63 -6.28 -15.81 -25.93
C GLN A 63 -7.09 -16.44 -24.81
N THR A 64 -7.70 -17.55 -25.19
CA THR A 64 -8.49 -18.51 -24.42
C THR A 64 -7.99 -18.74 -22.99
N THR A 65 -8.94 -18.61 -22.07
CA THR A 65 -8.94 -19.06 -20.67
C THR A 65 -8.41 -20.50 -20.55
N ALA A 66 -7.17 -20.64 -20.07
CA ALA A 66 -6.77 -21.83 -19.34
C ALA A 66 -7.37 -21.74 -17.94
N GLU A 67 -7.98 -22.82 -17.46
CA GLU A 67 -8.44 -22.94 -16.08
C GLU A 67 -7.28 -22.66 -15.12
N PRO A 68 -7.37 -21.65 -14.24
CA PRO A 68 -6.29 -21.36 -13.32
C PRO A 68 -6.22 -22.49 -12.30
N ALA A 69 -5.06 -23.16 -12.24
CA ALA A 69 -4.71 -24.01 -11.11
C ALA A 69 -4.94 -23.21 -9.82
N VAL A 70 -5.68 -23.78 -8.86
CA VAL A 70 -5.97 -23.13 -7.58
C VAL A 70 -4.65 -22.68 -6.98
N PRO A 71 -4.38 -21.36 -6.87
CA PRO A 71 -3.11 -20.91 -6.35
C PRO A 71 -2.99 -21.41 -4.90
N PRO A 72 -1.79 -21.79 -4.45
CA PRO A 72 -1.60 -22.16 -3.06
C PRO A 72 -2.14 -21.06 -2.16
N THR A 73 -2.91 -21.42 -1.14
CA THR A 73 -3.55 -20.45 -0.24
C THR A 73 -2.51 -19.63 0.54
N THR A 74 -1.27 -20.09 0.66
CA THR A 74 -0.17 -19.41 1.35
C THR A 74 0.68 -18.61 0.37
N LEU A 75 1.11 -17.42 0.80
CA LEU A 75 2.08 -16.62 0.06
C LEU A 75 3.41 -17.38 -0.07
N PRO A 76 4.09 -17.32 -1.24
CA PRO A 76 5.44 -17.86 -1.39
C PRO A 76 6.41 -17.25 -0.38
N ALA A 77 7.34 -18.05 0.15
CA ALA A 77 8.31 -17.59 1.13
C ALA A 77 9.31 -16.56 0.57
N ASP A 78 9.56 -16.63 -0.74
CA ASP A 78 10.42 -15.76 -1.53
C ASP A 78 9.68 -14.60 -2.22
N LEU A 79 8.38 -14.45 -1.93
CA LEU A 79 7.57 -13.36 -2.46
C LEU A 79 8.21 -12.00 -2.12
N PRO A 80 8.47 -11.13 -3.12
CA PRO A 80 9.02 -9.82 -2.84
C PRO A 80 8.06 -8.99 -1.99
N CYS A 81 8.45 -8.76 -0.74
CA CYS A 81 7.72 -7.98 0.24
C CYS A 81 8.61 -6.84 0.76
N TYR A 82 8.00 -5.69 1.04
CA TYR A 82 8.63 -4.58 1.74
C TYR A 82 7.73 -4.16 2.88
N TRP A 83 8.22 -4.31 4.10
CA TRP A 83 7.52 -3.93 5.31
C TRP A 83 8.39 -2.93 6.07
N GLN A 84 7.90 -1.69 6.14
CA GLN A 84 8.56 -0.59 6.84
C GLN A 84 7.73 -0.14 8.04
N GLN A 85 8.42 0.12 9.15
CA GLN A 85 7.83 0.69 10.35
C GLN A 85 8.66 1.89 10.83
N LEU A 86 7.98 3.00 11.13
CA LEU A 86 8.53 4.10 11.90
C LEU A 86 8.07 3.95 13.35
N ILE A 87 9.04 3.92 14.27
CA ILE A 87 8.84 3.57 15.67
C ILE A 87 9.21 4.78 16.54
N LEU A 88 8.32 5.13 17.47
CA LEU A 88 8.50 6.19 18.45
C LEU A 88 9.50 5.79 19.55
N PRO A 89 10.05 6.74 20.31
CA PRO A 89 10.99 6.43 21.40
C PRO A 89 10.42 5.49 22.48
N ASP A 90 9.10 5.51 22.69
CA ASP A 90 8.37 4.63 23.60
C ASP A 90 8.11 3.22 23.03
N ARG A 91 8.62 2.94 21.82
CA ARG A 91 8.45 1.71 21.04
C ARG A 91 7.07 1.50 20.43
N SER A 92 6.16 2.47 20.51
CA SER A 92 4.91 2.43 19.75
C SER A 92 5.16 2.71 18.26
N ILE A 93 4.21 2.30 17.41
CA ILE A 93 4.33 2.49 15.96
C ILE A 93 3.75 3.84 15.58
N CYS A 94 4.58 4.69 14.98
CA CYS A 94 4.16 5.96 14.40
C CYS A 94 3.51 5.78 13.02
N ALA A 95 4.11 4.94 12.18
CA ALA A 95 3.63 4.67 10.83
C ALA A 95 4.12 3.31 10.35
N GLU A 96 3.35 2.67 9.48
CA GLU A 96 3.61 1.32 8.98
C GLU A 96 3.15 1.20 7.53
N LEU A 97 4.00 0.62 6.69
CA LEU A 97 3.78 0.42 5.27
C LEU A 97 4.11 -1.03 4.91
N VAL A 98 3.20 -1.70 4.21
CA VAL A 98 3.45 -3.02 3.63
C VAL A 98 3.14 -3.01 2.15
N LEU A 99 4.14 -3.41 1.36
CA LEU A 99 4.07 -3.56 -0.08
C LEU A 99 4.36 -5.01 -0.46
N MET A 100 3.65 -5.50 -1.47
CA MET A 100 3.87 -6.79 -2.11
C MET A 100 4.08 -6.55 -3.60
N ARG A 101 5.11 -7.15 -4.22
CA ARG A 101 5.25 -7.12 -5.68
C ARG A 101 4.89 -8.48 -6.28
N HIS A 102 4.06 -8.45 -7.31
CA HIS A 102 3.70 -9.61 -8.09
C HIS A 102 3.47 -9.19 -9.55
N ASP A 103 4.12 -9.88 -10.50
CA ASP A 103 4.02 -9.64 -11.95
C ASP A 103 4.19 -8.18 -12.38
N HIS A 104 5.23 -7.51 -11.85
CA HIS A 104 5.52 -6.08 -12.10
C HIS A 104 4.40 -5.12 -11.65
N ILE A 105 3.51 -5.57 -10.78
CA ILE A 105 2.51 -4.75 -10.10
C ILE A 105 2.93 -4.64 -8.63
N LEU A 106 2.96 -3.40 -8.14
CA LEU A 106 3.20 -3.12 -6.74
C LEU A 106 1.88 -2.97 -6.00
N TYR A 107 1.57 -3.90 -5.11
CA TYR A 107 0.39 -3.86 -4.27
C TYR A 107 0.72 -3.10 -2.99
N LEU A 108 -0.01 -2.01 -2.74
CA LEU A 108 -0.05 -1.35 -1.44
C LEU A 108 -1.05 -2.10 -0.56
N SER A 109 -0.55 -3.10 0.15
CA SER A 109 -1.38 -4.01 0.96
C SER A 109 -1.77 -3.41 2.30
N TYR A 110 -0.93 -2.54 2.87
CA TYR A 110 -1.26 -1.82 4.10
C TYR A 110 -0.55 -0.48 4.19
N LEU A 111 -1.29 0.52 4.65
CA LEU A 111 -0.77 1.83 4.97
C LEU A 111 -1.43 2.33 6.26
N ASN A 112 -0.62 2.52 7.29
CA ASN A 112 -0.99 3.27 8.46
C ASN A 112 -0.04 4.45 8.61
N ILE A 113 -0.58 5.63 8.44
CA ILE A 113 0.13 6.88 8.71
C ILE A 113 -0.79 7.64 9.62
N LEU A 114 -0.41 7.73 10.90
CA LEU A 114 -0.87 8.68 11.91
C LEU A 114 -0.23 8.23 13.24
N PRO A 115 0.42 9.12 14.01
CA PRO A 115 0.87 8.78 15.35
C PRO A 115 -0.34 8.43 16.24
N PRO A 116 -0.24 7.40 17.09
CA PRO A 116 -1.33 7.00 18.00
C PRO A 116 -1.80 8.15 18.92
N ASP A 117 -0.92 9.10 19.23
CA ASP A 117 -1.20 10.26 20.09
C ASP A 117 -1.81 11.46 19.36
N PHE A 118 -1.97 11.39 18.02
CA PHE A 118 -2.77 12.37 17.26
C PHE A 118 -4.27 12.06 17.32
N GLY A 119 -4.68 11.12 18.19
CA GLY A 119 -6.02 11.08 18.73
C GLY A 119 -6.28 12.26 19.66
N LEU A 120 -7.05 13.24 19.20
CA LEU A 120 -7.85 14.13 20.06
C LEU A 120 -7.12 15.16 20.96
N PHE A 121 -5.92 15.64 20.64
CA PHE A 121 -5.39 16.85 21.30
C PHE A 121 -5.77 18.14 20.55
N SER A 122 -6.95 18.67 20.88
CA SER A 122 -7.44 20.04 20.60
C SER A 122 -7.69 20.40 19.11
N PRO A 123 -8.55 21.39 18.78
CA PRO A 123 -9.37 21.41 17.58
C PRO A 123 -8.57 21.79 16.33
N LEU A 124 -7.81 20.86 15.77
CA LEU A 124 -7.64 20.87 14.33
C LEU A 124 -9.04 20.66 13.77
N TRP A 125 -9.60 21.71 13.18
CA TRP A 125 -10.84 21.60 12.41
C TRP A 125 -10.71 20.36 11.53
N PRO A 126 -11.72 19.47 11.47
CA PRO A 126 -11.60 18.20 10.73
C PRO A 126 -11.00 18.35 9.33
N ARG A 127 -11.21 19.50 8.69
CA ARG A 127 -10.55 19.91 7.44
C ARG A 127 -9.01 19.96 7.53
N GLN A 128 -8.44 20.61 8.54
CA GLN A 128 -6.98 20.71 8.73
C GLN A 128 -6.36 19.34 9.01
N ALA A 129 -7.01 18.52 9.85
CA ALA A 129 -6.54 17.15 10.10
C ALA A 129 -6.57 16.31 8.82
N MET A 130 -7.62 16.42 8.01
CA MET A 130 -7.71 15.77 6.70
C MET A 130 -6.68 16.29 5.70
N HIS A 131 -6.41 17.61 5.65
CA HIS A 131 -5.35 18.17 4.80
C HIS A 131 -3.97 17.70 5.22
N TYR A 132 -3.72 17.59 6.53
CA TYR A 132 -2.47 17.06 7.04
C TYR A 132 -2.29 15.59 6.65
N ALA A 133 -3.32 14.76 6.86
CA ALA A 133 -3.31 13.36 6.44
C ALA A 133 -3.12 13.21 4.92
N ASP A 134 -3.84 13.99 4.11
CA ASP A 134 -3.68 14.04 2.65
C ASP A 134 -2.24 14.40 2.25
N SER A 135 -1.61 15.36 2.93
CA SER A 135 -0.22 15.73 2.67
C SER A 135 0.78 14.60 2.96
N LEU A 136 0.64 13.91 4.10
CA LEU A 136 1.52 12.81 4.47
C LEU A 136 1.32 11.59 3.57
N ILE A 137 0.06 11.26 3.24
CA ILE A 137 -0.28 10.18 2.31
C ILE A 137 0.24 10.54 0.91
N GLY A 138 0.07 11.77 0.45
CA GLY A 138 0.57 12.25 -0.84
C GLY A 138 2.08 12.12 -0.98
N GLU A 139 2.84 12.55 0.03
CA GLU A 139 4.30 12.38 0.07
C GLU A 139 4.68 10.89 -0.01
N THR A 140 4.01 10.05 0.78
CA THR A 140 4.25 8.59 0.80
C THR A 140 3.95 7.95 -0.55
N LEU A 141 2.81 8.27 -1.16
CA LEU A 141 2.43 7.76 -2.48
C LEU A 141 3.35 8.27 -3.58
N GLY A 142 3.90 9.48 -3.44
CA GLY A 142 4.96 10.02 -4.28
C GLY A 142 6.23 9.19 -4.20
N ASN A 143 6.70 8.89 -2.99
CA ASN A 143 7.88 8.06 -2.74
C ASN A 143 7.69 6.64 -3.28
N ILE A 144 6.53 6.02 -3.03
CA ILE A 144 6.18 4.69 -3.56
C ILE A 144 6.17 4.71 -5.09
N ALA A 145 5.60 5.73 -5.73
CA ALA A 145 5.59 5.83 -7.18
C ALA A 145 6.98 6.03 -7.78
N ALA A 146 7.86 6.79 -7.14
CA ALA A 146 9.26 6.91 -7.57
C ALA A 146 10.00 5.58 -7.45
N PHE A 147 9.83 4.90 -6.31
CA PHE A 147 10.40 3.58 -6.05
C PHE A 147 9.92 2.52 -7.07
N ALA A 148 8.61 2.43 -7.28
CA ALA A 148 8.01 1.48 -8.21
C ALA A 148 8.49 1.71 -9.65
N ARG A 149 8.63 2.97 -10.09
CA ARG A 149 9.18 3.30 -11.41
C ARG A 149 10.64 2.89 -11.56
N ALA A 150 11.46 3.13 -10.53
CA ALA A 150 12.88 2.75 -10.55
C ALA A 150 13.07 1.23 -10.70
N ASP A 151 12.17 0.45 -10.10
CA ASP A 151 12.17 -1.01 -10.18
C ASP A 151 11.43 -1.57 -11.41
N GLY A 152 10.90 -0.69 -12.27
CA GLY A 152 10.24 -1.08 -13.52
C GLY A 152 8.81 -1.59 -13.38
N ASP A 153 8.13 -1.34 -12.25
CA ASP A 153 6.72 -1.68 -12.07
C ASP A 153 5.82 -0.90 -13.04
N LEU A 154 4.69 -1.51 -13.40
CA LEU A 154 3.74 -1.00 -14.39
C LEU A 154 2.61 -0.23 -13.74
N ALA A 155 2.19 -0.63 -12.54
CA ALA A 155 1.14 0.03 -11.78
C ALA A 155 1.29 -0.19 -10.28
N ILE A 156 0.64 0.69 -9.51
CA ILE A 156 0.38 0.50 -8.09
C ILE A 156 -1.08 0.14 -7.91
N VAL A 157 -1.37 -0.90 -7.15
CA VAL A 157 -2.74 -1.34 -6.86
C VAL A 157 -2.97 -1.31 -5.36
N CYS A 158 -4.15 -0.88 -4.94
CA CYS A 158 -4.57 -0.96 -3.54
C CYS A 158 -6.06 -1.30 -3.43
N THR A 159 -6.45 -1.83 -2.28
CA THR A 159 -7.86 -2.02 -1.92
C THR A 159 -8.21 -1.06 -0.80
N LEU A 160 -9.20 -0.20 -1.03
CA LEU A 160 -9.63 0.81 -0.06
C LEU A 160 -11.00 0.45 0.50
N ILE A 161 -11.11 0.51 1.82
CA ILE A 161 -12.36 0.24 2.58
C ILE A 161 -12.99 1.51 3.17
N ASN A 162 -12.26 2.64 3.14
CA ASN A 162 -12.69 3.90 3.73
C ASN A 162 -12.90 4.95 2.62
N PRO A 163 -14.08 5.59 2.54
CA PRO A 163 -14.38 6.55 1.48
C PRO A 163 -13.53 7.83 1.55
N ASN A 164 -13.10 8.27 2.74
CA ASN A 164 -12.21 9.42 2.89
C ASN A 164 -10.80 9.11 2.37
N LEU A 165 -10.31 7.89 2.60
CA LEU A 165 -9.05 7.43 2.01
C LEU A 165 -9.18 7.28 0.49
N ALA A 166 -10.31 6.78 -0.01
CA ALA A 166 -10.57 6.70 -1.44
C ALA A 166 -10.47 8.07 -2.12
N ALA A 167 -11.05 9.12 -1.52
CA ALA A 167 -10.96 10.49 -2.05
C ALA A 167 -9.49 10.99 -2.14
N ILE A 168 -8.69 10.76 -1.08
CA ILE A 168 -7.26 11.08 -1.08
C ILE A 168 -6.54 10.35 -2.22
N PHE A 169 -6.75 9.05 -2.37
CA PHE A 169 -6.09 8.26 -3.41
C PHE A 169 -6.49 8.70 -4.82
N VAL A 170 -7.76 9.07 -5.05
CA VAL A 170 -8.22 9.63 -6.33
C VAL A 170 -7.51 10.96 -6.64
N HIS A 171 -7.35 11.84 -5.65
CA HIS A 171 -6.55 13.07 -5.82
C HIS A 171 -5.09 12.76 -6.18
N GLN A 172 -4.56 11.62 -5.70
CA GLN A 172 -3.21 11.13 -5.99
C GLN A 172 -3.14 10.24 -7.25
N GLN A 173 -4.06 10.45 -8.21
CA GLN A 173 -4.11 9.83 -9.53
C GLN A 173 -4.42 8.32 -9.54
N PHE A 174 -4.97 7.77 -8.46
CA PHE A 174 -5.54 6.44 -8.51
C PHE A 174 -6.93 6.46 -9.15
N VAL A 175 -7.21 5.48 -9.99
CA VAL A 175 -8.50 5.30 -10.65
C VAL A 175 -9.13 4.02 -10.13
N GLN A 176 -10.43 4.06 -9.84
CA GLN A 176 -11.16 2.86 -9.43
C GLN A 176 -11.22 1.86 -10.58
N ILE A 177 -10.92 0.58 -10.32
CA ILE A 177 -10.99 -0.47 -11.33
C ILE A 177 -12.46 -0.84 -11.56
N PRO A 178 -13.00 -0.66 -12.79
CA PRO A 178 -14.39 -1.01 -13.09
C PRO A 178 -14.59 -2.52 -13.06
N GLY A 179 -15.70 -2.98 -12.49
CA GLY A 179 -16.11 -4.40 -12.55
C GLY A 179 -15.19 -5.38 -11.82
N GLY A 180 -14.31 -4.91 -10.92
CA GLY A 180 -13.37 -5.77 -10.19
C GLY A 180 -14.05 -6.95 -9.48
N ASN A 181 -13.35 -8.08 -9.40
CA ASN A 181 -13.79 -9.28 -8.68
C ASN A 181 -14.25 -8.88 -7.27
N ARG A 182 -15.57 -8.92 -7.07
CA ARG A 182 -16.23 -8.43 -5.86
C ARG A 182 -15.78 -9.27 -4.68
N ILE A 183 -14.95 -8.71 -3.81
CA ILE A 183 -14.75 -9.22 -2.45
C ILE A 183 -15.93 -8.68 -1.59
N VAL A 184 -17.14 -9.05 -2.05
CA VAL A 184 -18.49 -9.01 -1.43
C VAL A 184 -19.08 -7.68 -0.89
N GLY A 185 -20.18 -7.23 -1.52
CA GLY A 185 -21.42 -6.77 -0.83
C GLY A 185 -21.68 -5.28 -0.64
N LEU A 186 -20.68 -4.41 -0.80
CA LEU A 186 -20.79 -2.96 -0.60
C LEU A 186 -20.04 -2.23 -1.75
N PRO A 187 -20.23 -0.90 -1.96
CA PRO A 187 -19.40 -0.14 -2.91
C PRO A 187 -17.91 -0.12 -2.54
N LEU A 188 -17.57 -0.53 -1.31
CA LEU A 188 -16.22 -0.78 -0.79
C LEU A 188 -16.23 -2.14 -0.08
N PRO A 189 -15.15 -2.95 -0.08
CA PRO A 189 -13.82 -2.70 -0.60
C PRO A 189 -13.79 -2.51 -2.11
N ALA A 190 -13.16 -1.42 -2.57
CA ALA A 190 -12.92 -1.18 -3.99
C ALA A 190 -11.43 -1.17 -4.29
N ARG A 191 -11.07 -1.78 -5.42
CA ARG A 191 -9.70 -1.75 -5.92
C ARG A 191 -9.45 -0.49 -6.73
N TYR A 192 -8.30 0.11 -6.49
CA TYR A 192 -7.82 1.30 -7.17
C TYR A 192 -6.46 1.01 -7.78
N VAL A 193 -6.20 1.61 -8.94
CA VAL A 193 -4.95 1.46 -9.67
C VAL A 193 -4.38 2.82 -10.06
N ARG A 194 -3.07 2.98 -9.92
CA ARG A 194 -2.31 4.08 -10.50
C ARG A 194 -1.34 3.52 -11.53
N PRO A 195 -1.60 3.69 -12.84
CA PRO A 195 -0.62 3.36 -13.88
C PRO A 195 0.66 4.20 -13.68
N LEU A 196 1.82 3.56 -13.82
CA LEU A 196 3.12 4.22 -13.66
C LEU A 196 3.79 4.58 -14.98
N ARG A 197 3.33 3.97 -16.08
CA ARG A 197 3.69 4.29 -17.45
C ARG A 197 2.45 4.85 -18.16
N ASN A 198 2.66 5.72 -19.14
CA ASN A 198 1.60 6.06 -20.09
C ASN A 198 1.30 4.79 -20.89
N LEU A 199 0.15 4.16 -20.61
CA LEU A 199 -0.44 3.17 -21.51
C LEU A 199 -1.05 3.89 -22.70
#